data_AF-A0A940NYC1-F1
#
_entry.id   AF-A0A940NYC1-F1
#
_cell.length_a   1.000
_cell.length_b   1.000
_cell.length_c   1.000
_cell.angle_alpha   90.00
_cell.angle_beta   90.00
_cell.angle_gamma   90.00
#
_symmetry.space_group_name_H-M   'P 1'
#
loop_
_entity.id
_entity.type
_entity.pdbx_description
1 polymer ?
#
loop_
_entity_poly.entity_id
_entity_poly.type
_entity_poly.pdbx_seq_one_letter_code
_entity_poly.pdbx_strand_id
1 'polypeptide(L)'
;KLQNFNAGSWTRGNDGSYNYSKNGNTPMTFTIEGKGILLLFKSNSNGMGAVNVSANGKTNKVSSNLQWTWGGKDGDVGYYQPNSEKMEISISSADNGTFVLYGIAVIE
;
A
#
# COMPACT_ATOMS: atom_id res chain seq x y z
N LYS A 1 -14.69 -1.40 7.32
CA LYS A 1 -15.20 -1.00 5.98
C LYS A 1 -14.40 0.19 5.45
N LEU A 2 -13.99 0.19 4.18
CA LEU A 2 -13.24 1.29 3.56
C LEU A 2 -14.18 2.44 3.16
N GLN A 3 -13.82 3.67 3.51
CA GLN A 3 -14.60 4.90 3.27
C GLN A 3 -13.70 5.99 2.65
N ASN A 4 -14.30 7.00 2.02
CA ASN A 4 -13.59 8.18 1.50
C ASN A 4 -12.39 7.85 0.59
N PHE A 5 -12.53 6.83 -0.25
CA PHE A 5 -11.44 6.37 -1.10
C PHE A 5 -11.06 7.43 -2.14
N ASN A 6 -9.77 7.72 -2.22
CA ASN A 6 -9.14 8.48 -3.27
C ASN A 6 -7.89 7.72 -3.74
N ALA A 7 -7.81 7.41 -5.03
CA ALA A 7 -6.66 6.70 -5.59
C ALA A 7 -5.41 7.58 -5.70
N GLY A 8 -5.52 8.91 -5.58
CA GLY A 8 -4.40 9.82 -5.78
C GLY A 8 -3.82 9.68 -7.19
N SER A 9 -2.49 9.59 -7.29
CA SER A 9 -1.79 9.36 -8.56
C SER A 9 -1.75 7.88 -8.98
N TRP A 10 -2.38 6.96 -8.25
CA TRP A 10 -2.39 5.55 -8.59
C TRP A 10 -3.29 5.29 -9.80
N THR A 11 -2.77 4.51 -10.74
CA THR A 11 -3.51 4.12 -11.96
C THR A 11 -4.14 2.74 -11.78
N ARG A 12 -5.44 2.65 -12.04
CA ARG A 12 -6.15 1.37 -11.97
C ARG A 12 -5.83 0.53 -13.21
N GLY A 13 -5.30 -0.68 -12.99
CA GLY A 13 -5.09 -1.67 -14.03
C GLY A 13 -6.38 -2.37 -14.44
N ASN A 14 -6.37 -3.01 -15.61
CA ASN A 14 -7.52 -3.77 -16.13
C ASN A 14 -7.87 -4.99 -15.26
N ASP A 15 -6.92 -5.49 -14.49
CA ASP A 15 -7.08 -6.59 -13.52
C ASP A 15 -7.61 -6.11 -12.15
N GLY A 16 -7.94 -4.82 -12.02
CA GLY A 16 -8.39 -4.21 -10.78
C GLY A 16 -7.27 -3.83 -9.81
N SER A 17 -6.00 -4.06 -10.16
CA SER A 17 -4.86 -3.59 -9.38
C SER A 17 -4.76 -2.06 -9.38
N TYR A 18 -4.07 -1.52 -8.39
CA TYR A 18 -3.59 -0.14 -8.41
C TYR A 18 -2.09 -0.15 -8.64
N ASN A 19 -1.67 0.55 -9.69
CA ASN A 19 -0.28 0.65 -10.10
C ASN A 19 0.23 2.03 -9.74
N TYR A 20 1.39 2.04 -9.12
CA TYR A 20 2.16 3.24 -8.89
C TYR A 20 3.41 3.23 -9.77
N SER A 21 3.64 4.32 -10.50
CA SER A 21 4.85 4.52 -11.30
C SER A 21 5.57 5.79 -10.87
N LYS A 22 6.91 5.68 -10.74
CA LYS A 22 8.03 6.65 -10.60
C LYS A 22 7.81 8.16 -10.29
N ASN A 23 6.66 8.79 -10.56
CA ASN A 23 6.41 10.24 -10.44
C ASN A 23 5.02 10.61 -9.84
N GLY A 24 4.36 9.73 -9.11
CA GLY A 24 3.05 10.01 -8.52
C GLY A 24 3.11 10.86 -7.23
N ASN A 25 2.97 12.17 -7.35
CA ASN A 25 3.10 13.05 -6.19
C ASN A 25 1.90 13.03 -5.20
N THR A 26 0.77 12.40 -5.58
CA THR A 26 -0.44 12.38 -4.75
C THR A 26 -0.68 11.00 -4.15
N PRO A 27 -0.74 10.87 -2.81
CA PRO A 27 -0.99 9.59 -2.15
C PRO A 27 -2.40 9.05 -2.44
N MET A 28 -2.53 7.73 -2.38
CA MET A 28 -3.83 7.08 -2.20
C MET A 28 -4.28 7.32 -0.76
N THR A 29 -5.52 7.76 -0.54
CA THR A 29 -6.06 7.98 0.80
C THR A 29 -7.41 7.30 0.97
N PHE A 30 -7.69 6.87 2.20
CA PHE A 30 -8.99 6.34 2.58
C PHE A 30 -9.10 6.28 4.10
N THR A 31 -10.32 6.09 4.59
CA THR A 31 -10.59 5.88 6.01
C THR A 31 -11.03 4.44 6.26
N ILE A 32 -10.53 3.85 7.34
CA ILE A 32 -10.99 2.57 7.87
C ILE A 32 -11.24 2.68 9.38
N GLU A 33 -11.91 1.68 9.92
CA GLU A 33 -11.95 1.39 11.35
C GLU A 33 -11.32 0.00 11.54
N GLY A 34 -10.36 -0.10 12.47
CA GLY A 34 -9.59 -1.32 12.71
C GLY A 34 -8.30 -1.05 13.47
N LYS A 35 -7.47 -2.07 13.63
CA LYS A 35 -6.12 -2.01 14.19
C LYS A 35 -5.04 -1.71 13.16
N GLY A 36 -5.32 -1.89 11.87
CA GLY A 36 -4.30 -1.67 10.85
C GLY A 36 -4.68 -2.18 9.47
N ILE A 37 -3.67 -2.26 8.60
CA ILE A 37 -3.82 -2.80 7.25
C ILE A 37 -2.66 -3.73 6.86
N LEU A 38 -3.01 -4.73 6.06
CA LEU A 38 -2.08 -5.52 5.25
C LEU A 38 -2.22 -5.08 3.79
N LEU A 39 -1.09 -4.93 3.11
CA LEU A 39 -1.06 -4.71 1.67
C LEU A 39 -0.83 -6.04 0.96
N LEU A 40 -1.64 -6.35 -0.04
CA LEU A 40 -1.37 -7.44 -0.98
C LEU A 40 -0.83 -6.86 -2.28
N PHE A 41 0.38 -7.24 -2.67
CA PHE A 41 1.10 -6.60 -3.77
C PHE A 41 1.87 -7.60 -4.62
N LYS A 42 2.36 -7.17 -5.79
CA LYS A 42 3.30 -7.94 -6.59
C LYS A 42 4.69 -7.82 -5.98
N SER A 43 5.44 -8.91 -5.83
CA SER A 43 6.84 -8.88 -5.41
C SER A 43 7.77 -9.47 -6.46
N ASN A 44 8.96 -8.88 -6.61
CA ASN A 44 10.03 -9.41 -7.46
C ASN A 44 11.39 -8.92 -6.91
N SER A 45 12.46 -9.68 -7.11
CA SER A 45 13.81 -9.28 -6.71
C SER A 45 14.43 -8.15 -7.55
N ASN A 46 13.73 -7.65 -8.58
CA ASN A 46 14.20 -6.54 -9.41
C ASN A 46 13.04 -5.70 -9.98
N GLY A 47 13.30 -4.41 -10.24
CA GLY A 47 12.37 -3.48 -10.92
C GLY A 47 11.17 -3.01 -10.08
N MET A 48 11.06 -3.50 -8.84
CA MET A 48 9.98 -3.17 -7.91
C MET A 48 10.39 -2.06 -6.95
N GLY A 49 9.41 -1.29 -6.49
CA GLY A 49 9.58 -0.16 -5.58
C GLY A 49 9.05 -0.42 -4.19
N ALA A 50 8.93 0.66 -3.43
CA ALA A 50 8.35 0.63 -2.10
C ALA A 50 7.34 1.77 -1.91
N VAL A 51 6.45 1.57 -0.93
CA VAL A 51 5.46 2.57 -0.52
C VAL A 51 5.65 2.94 0.95
N ASN A 52 5.31 4.18 1.28
CA ASN A 52 5.10 4.63 2.64
C ASN A 52 3.62 4.52 2.97
N VAL A 53 3.30 3.87 4.07
CA VAL A 53 1.95 3.78 4.64
C VAL A 53 1.92 4.61 5.90
N SER A 54 1.13 5.67 5.89
CA SER A 54 0.99 6.60 7.00
C SER A 54 -0.39 6.53 7.62
N ALA A 55 -0.45 6.48 8.95
CA ALA A 55 -1.66 6.57 9.74
C ALA A 55 -1.33 7.14 11.14
N ASN A 56 -2.18 8.01 11.67
CA ASN A 56 -2.04 8.57 13.02
C ASN A 56 -0.63 9.16 13.30
N GLY A 57 -0.06 9.87 12.33
CA GLY A 57 1.27 10.51 12.45
C GLY A 57 2.47 9.54 12.42
N LYS A 58 2.24 8.24 12.21
CA LYS A 58 3.28 7.23 12.05
C LYS A 58 3.34 6.78 10.59
N THR A 59 4.54 6.43 10.13
CA THR A 59 4.79 5.99 8.75
C THR A 59 5.65 4.73 8.76
N ASN A 60 5.18 3.70 8.07
CA ASN A 60 5.93 2.48 7.81
C ASN A 60 6.24 2.35 6.32
N LYS A 61 7.37 1.74 5.98
CA LYS A 61 7.75 1.46 4.59
C LYS A 61 7.48 -0.01 4.27
N VAL A 62 6.77 -0.27 3.17
CA VAL A 62 6.55 -1.62 2.63
C VAL A 62 7.29 -1.74 1.31
N SER A 63 8.22 -2.70 1.22
CA SER A 63 8.99 -2.97 0.00
C SER A 63 8.35 -4.09 -0.81
N SER A 64 8.18 -3.88 -2.12
CA SER A 64 7.86 -4.95 -3.07
C SER A 64 9.08 -5.54 -3.76
N ASN A 65 10.26 -4.96 -3.52
CA ASN A 65 11.53 -5.54 -3.93
C ASN A 65 12.02 -6.50 -2.84
N LEU A 66 11.70 -7.78 -3.00
CA LEU A 66 11.95 -8.83 -2.01
C LEU A 66 12.91 -9.88 -2.61
N GLN A 67 13.90 -10.30 -1.82
CA GLN A 67 14.82 -11.37 -2.23
C GLN A 67 14.05 -12.69 -2.41
N TRP A 68 14.52 -13.50 -3.37
CA TRP A 68 13.95 -14.82 -3.66
C TRP A 68 12.48 -14.82 -4.11
N THR A 69 12.04 -13.74 -4.76
CA THR A 69 10.69 -13.62 -5.35
C THR A 69 10.78 -13.41 -6.87
N TRP A 70 9.85 -14.02 -7.63
CA TRP A 70 9.89 -14.07 -9.10
C TRP A 70 8.68 -13.42 -9.79
N GLY A 71 8.07 -12.40 -9.17
CA GLY A 71 6.95 -11.65 -9.78
C GLY A 71 5.56 -12.09 -9.30
N GLY A 72 5.47 -12.86 -8.21
CA GLY A 72 4.22 -13.37 -7.64
C GLY A 72 3.47 -12.36 -6.77
N LYS A 73 2.37 -12.82 -6.14
CA LYS A 73 1.64 -12.06 -5.12
C LYS A 73 2.27 -12.30 -3.76
N ASP A 74 2.37 -11.22 -2.99
CA ASP A 74 2.93 -11.21 -1.64
C ASP A 74 2.10 -10.27 -0.74
N GLY A 75 2.41 -10.23 0.55
CA GLY A 75 1.78 -9.26 1.43
C GLY A 75 2.56 -8.96 2.69
N ASP A 76 2.38 -7.73 3.19
CA ASP A 76 3.08 -7.23 4.37
C ASP A 76 2.21 -6.24 5.15
N VAL A 77 2.53 -6.03 6.41
CA VAL A 77 1.85 -5.08 7.30
C VAL A 77 2.20 -3.67 6.88
N GLY A 78 1.23 -2.96 6.31
CA GLY A 78 1.36 -1.55 6.03
C GLY A 78 1.31 -0.72 7.31
N TYR A 79 0.40 -1.05 8.21
CA TYR A 79 0.26 -0.35 9.49
C TYR A 79 -0.39 -1.24 10.54
N TYR A 80 -0.01 -1.05 11.80
CA TYR A 80 -0.64 -1.70 12.93
C TYR A 80 -0.57 -0.83 14.19
N GLN A 81 -1.64 -0.85 14.96
CA GLN A 81 -1.75 -0.31 16.31
C GLN A 81 -2.54 -1.27 17.22
N PRO A 82 -2.34 -1.24 18.55
CA PRO A 82 -2.99 -2.19 19.45
C PRO A 82 -4.52 -2.07 19.53
N ASN A 83 -5.02 -0.84 19.41
CA ASN A 83 -6.44 -0.52 19.60
C ASN A 83 -7.14 -0.35 18.26
N SER A 84 -8.36 -0.88 18.15
CA SER A 84 -9.21 -0.63 16.98
C SER A 84 -9.76 0.79 17.04
N GLU A 85 -9.46 1.60 16.03
CA GLU A 85 -9.88 2.99 15.95
C GLU A 85 -10.15 3.38 14.50
N LYS A 86 -10.82 4.53 14.32
CA LYS A 86 -10.95 5.15 13.00
C LYS A 86 -9.62 5.78 12.60
N MET A 87 -9.09 5.37 11.44
CA MET A 87 -7.80 5.82 10.92
C MET A 87 -7.94 6.36 9.51
N GLU A 88 -7.30 7.50 9.26
CA GLU A 88 -7.02 7.97 7.90
C GLU A 88 -5.69 7.36 7.44
N ILE A 89 -5.76 6.56 6.38
CA ILE A 89 -4.61 5.94 5.75
C ILE A 89 -4.18 6.80 4.56
N SER A 90 -2.87 6.99 4.42
CA SER A 90 -2.23 7.56 3.25
C SER A 90 -1.14 6.62 2.74
N ILE A 91 -1.18 6.28 1.45
CA ILE A 91 -0.19 5.42 0.79
C ILE A 91 0.49 6.22 -0.33
N SER A 92 1.76 6.55 -0.14
CA SER A 92 2.60 7.27 -1.11
C SER A 92 3.79 6.42 -1.55
N SER A 93 4.46 6.78 -2.63
CA SER A 93 5.73 6.12 -2.95
C SER A 93 6.83 6.49 -1.98
N ALA A 94 7.64 5.49 -1.64
CA ALA A 94 8.89 5.70 -0.93
C ALA A 94 10.09 5.87 -1.87
N ASP A 95 9.96 5.44 -3.12
CA ASP A 95 11.02 5.51 -4.13
C ASP A 95 10.46 5.53 -5.56
N ASN A 96 11.39 5.47 -6.51
CA ASN A 96 11.17 5.58 -7.94
C ASN A 96 10.84 4.23 -8.62
N GLY A 97 10.63 3.15 -7.86
CA GLY A 97 10.28 1.84 -8.39
C GLY A 97 8.80 1.71 -8.74
N THR A 98 8.44 0.58 -9.36
CA THR A 98 7.03 0.25 -9.64
C THR A 98 6.44 -0.50 -8.45
N PHE A 99 5.25 -0.12 -8.01
CA PHE A 99 4.50 -0.87 -6.99
C PHE A 99 3.12 -1.25 -7.54
N VAL A 100 2.76 -2.53 -7.45
CA VAL A 100 1.46 -3.04 -7.92
C VAL A 100 0.70 -3.55 -6.71
N LEU A 101 -0.37 -2.86 -6.32
CA LEU A 101 -1.23 -3.19 -5.21
C LEU A 101 -2.46 -3.96 -5.72
N TYR A 102 -2.62 -5.20 -5.27
CA TYR A 102 -3.77 -6.04 -5.60
C TYR A 102 -4.94 -5.88 -4.63
N GLY A 103 -4.66 -5.50 -3.37
CA GLY A 103 -5.70 -5.36 -2.37
C GLY A 103 -5.18 -4.86 -1.04
N ILE A 104 -6.13 -4.45 -0.20
CA ILE A 104 -5.89 -4.01 1.17
C ILE A 104 -6.81 -4.84 2.06
N ALA A 105 -6.25 -5.49 3.07
CA ALA A 105 -7.02 -6.14 4.12
C ALA A 105 -6.95 -5.30 5.40
N VAL A 106 -8.07 -5.19 6.10
CA VAL A 106 -8.14 -4.51 7.39
C VAL A 106 -7.83 -5.53 8.49
N ILE A 107 -7.02 -5.12 9.46
CA ILE A 107 -6.78 -5.88 10.68
C ILE A 107 -7.80 -5.40 11.71
N GLU A 108 -8.59 -6.30 12.30
CA GLU A 108 -9.63 -6.00 13.32
C GLU A 108 -9.12 -6.11 14.76
#